data_AF-A0A842T6D4-F1
#
_entry.id   AF-A0A842T6D4-F1
#
_cell.length_a   1.000
_cell.length_b   1.000
_cell.length_c   1.000
_cell.angle_alpha   90.00
_cell.angle_beta   90.00
_cell.angle_gamma   90.00
#
_symmetry.space_group_name_H-M   'P 1'
#
loop_
_entity.id
_entity.type
_entity.pdbx_description
1 polymer ?
#
loop_
_entity_poly.entity_id
_entity_poly.type
_entity_poly.pdbx_seq_one_letter_code
_entity_poly.pdbx_strand_id
1 'polypeptide(L)' 'MNYCPICHNLLVPRDNHLHCRVCDKDYELYKDEEGEYTNVRRFGAEKNVEAPVVEKDLEESISKRDRESHEEFFGTVEK' A
#
# COMPACT_ATOMS: atom_id res chain seq x y z
N MET A 1 5.97 18.70 -5.08
CA MET A 1 6.73 18.00 -6.14
C MET A 1 7.33 19.07 -7.03
N ASN A 2 8.65 19.06 -7.24
CA ASN A 2 9.37 20.14 -7.91
C ASN A 2 9.72 19.75 -9.35
N TYR A 3 9.58 20.70 -10.28
CA TYR A 3 9.81 20.52 -11.71
C TYR A 3 10.88 21.48 -12.20
N CYS A 4 11.61 21.08 -13.25
CA CYS A 4 12.62 21.93 -13.85
C CYS A 4 11.96 23.13 -14.56
N PRO A 5 12.39 24.38 -14.30
CA PRO A 5 11.84 25.57 -14.97
C PRO A 5 12.16 25.67 -16.47
N ILE A 6 13.06 24.83 -17.00
CA ILE A 6 13.50 24.88 -18.39
C ILE A 6 12.79 23.83 -19.23
N CYS A 7 12.80 22.58 -18.77
CA CYS A 7 12.29 21.44 -19.53
C CYS A 7 11.02 20.84 -18.93
N HIS A 8 10.50 21.38 -17.82
CA HIS A 8 9.31 20.92 -17.11
C HIS A 8 9.32 19.42 -16.71
N ASN A 9 10.49 18.77 -16.76
CA ASN A 9 10.65 17.41 -16.25
C ASN A 9 10.76 17.41 -14.73
N LEU A 10 10.43 16.26 -14.16
CA LEU A 10 10.54 16.01 -12.73
C LEU A 10 12.00 16.15 -12.27
N LEU A 11 12.23 16.96 -11.23
CA LEU A 11 13.54 17.06 -10.60
C LEU A 11 13.75 15.87 -9.66
N VAL A 12 14.92 15.25 -9.76
CA VAL A 12 15.30 14.09 -8.95
C VAL A 12 16.17 14.57 -7.80
N PRO A 13 15.83 14.27 -6.53
CA PRO A 13 16.70 14.61 -5.40
C PRO A 13 18.03 13.84 -5.48
N ARG A 14 19.14 14.56 -5.30
CA ARG A 14 20.50 14.06 -5.15
C ARG A 14 21.15 14.77 -3.97
N ASP A 15 21.37 14.03 -2.89
CA ASP A 15 21.91 14.55 -1.64
C ASP A 15 21.12 15.78 -1.15
N ASN A 16 21.71 16.98 -1.25
CA ASN A 16 21.12 18.25 -0.82
C ASN A 16 20.61 19.13 -1.98
N HIS A 17 20.56 18.59 -3.19
CA HIS A 17 20.17 19.32 -4.40
C HIS A 17 19.12 18.56 -5.20
N LEU A 18 18.41 19.27 -6.06
CA LEU A 18 17.47 18.73 -7.03
C LEU A 18 18.12 18.75 -8.40
N HIS A 19 18.24 17.59 -9.02
CA HIS A 19 18.92 17.42 -10.31
C HIS A 19 17.93 17.13 -11.44
N CYS A 20 18.07 17.87 -12.54
CA CYS A 20 17.33 17.68 -13.78
C CYS A 20 18.10 16.78 -14.74
N ARG A 21 17.62 15.55 -15.00
CA ARG A 21 18.29 14.60 -15.94
C ARG A 21 18.23 14.99 -17.42
N VAL A 22 17.38 15.95 -17.79
CA VAL A 22 17.18 16.34 -19.20
C VAL A 22 18.02 17.56 -19.56
N CYS A 23 18.31 18.40 -18.58
CA CYS A 23 19.01 19.65 -18.75
C CYS A 23 20.33 19.72 -17.97
N ASP A 24 20.67 18.65 -17.24
CA ASP A 24 21.84 18.51 -16.38
C ASP A 24 22.09 19.71 -15.47
N LYS A 25 21.01 20.27 -14.93
CA LYS A 25 21.07 21.39 -13.98
C LYS A 25 20.72 20.94 -12.57
N ASP A 26 21.47 21.47 -11.63
CA ASP A 26 21.27 21.30 -10.20
C ASP A 26 20.61 22.54 -9.60
N TYR A 27 19.70 22.32 -8.66
CA TYR A 27 18.95 23.34 -7.93
C TYR A 27 19.10 23.08 -6.43
N GLU A 28 19.40 24.13 -5.66
CA GLU A 28 19.50 24.00 -4.20
C GLU A 28 18.12 23.77 -3.58
N LEU A 29 18.06 22.86 -2.60
CA LEU A 29 16.91 22.74 -1.71
C LEU A 29 17.01 23.91 -0.71
N TYR A 30 16.16 24.93 -0.85
CA TYR A 30 15.96 25.88 0.23
C TYR A 30 15.45 25.09 1.45
N LYS A 31 16.27 25.06 2.51
CA LYS A 31 15.81 24.64 3.82
C LYS A 31 14.88 25.75 4.31
N ASP A 32 13.59 25.59 4.07
CA ASP A 32 12.60 26.34 4.85
C ASP A 32 12.87 26.00 6.32
N GLU A 33 13.10 27.05 7.11
CA GLU A 33 13.28 26.96 8.56
C GLU A 33 12.18 26.07 9.15
N GLU A 34 12.59 25.20 10.05
CA GLU A 34 11.84 24.11 10.67
C GLU A 34 10.48 24.57 11.22
N GLY A 35 9.47 24.66 10.35
CA GLY A 35 8.08 24.59 10.74
C GLY A 35 7.74 23.12 10.93
N GLU A 36 8.02 22.58 12.12
CA GLU A 36 7.58 21.25 12.55
C GLU A 36 6.03 21.18 12.52
N TYR A 37 5.45 20.96 11.34
CA TYR A 37 4.06 20.53 11.25
C TYR A 37 4.01 19.05 11.62
N THR A 38 3.88 18.79 12.91
CA THR A 38 3.54 17.47 13.44
C THR A 38 2.12 17.12 13.00
N ASN A 39 1.97 16.59 11.79
CA ASN A 39 0.72 15.95 11.34
C ASN A 39 0.54 14.63 12.09
N VAL A 40 0.26 14.71 13.39
CA VAL A 40 -0.13 13.55 14.20
C VAL A 40 -1.56 13.19 13.82
N ARG A 41 -1.73 12.28 12.86
CA ARG A 41 -3.02 11.61 12.66
C ARG A 41 -3.35 10.82 13.93
N ARG A 42 -4.14 11.42 14.81
CA ARG A 42 -4.74 10.71 15.95
C ARG A 42 -5.83 9.81 15.39
N PHE A 43 -5.52 8.54 15.15
CA PHE A 43 -6.53 7.51 14.98
C PHE A 43 -7.17 7.30 16.35
N GLY A 44 -8.31 7.95 16.60
CA GLY A 44 -9.19 7.61 17.70
C GLY A 44 -9.71 6.20 17.45
N ALA A 45 -9.03 5.20 18.00
CA ALA A 45 -9.59 3.86 18.08
C ALA A 45 -10.72 3.90 19.10
N GLU A 46 -11.91 4.30 18.66
CA GLU A 46 -13.14 3.95 19.35
C GLU A 46 -13.18 2.42 19.36
N LYS A 47 -12.87 1.83 20.52
CA LYS A 47 -12.83 0.37 20.75
C LYS A 47 -14.20 -0.32 20.57
N ASN A 48 -15.20 0.38 20.05
CA ASN A 48 -16.60 -0.04 19.96
C ASN A 48 -17.14 0.07 18.52
N VAL A 49 -16.30 -0.04 17.50
CA VAL A 49 -16.83 -0.34 16.17
C VAL A 49 -16.89 -1.85 16.05
N GLU A 50 -18.00 -2.43 16.53
CA GLU A 50 -18.40 -3.78 16.14
C GLU A 50 -18.50 -3.77 14.61
N ALA A 51 -17.52 -4.38 13.95
CA ALA A 51 -17.61 -4.60 12.52
C ALA A 51 -18.91 -5.38 12.29
N PRO A 52 -19.79 -4.96 11.37
CA PRO A 52 -21.01 -5.70 11.10
C PRO A 52 -20.60 -7.10 10.60
N VAL A 53 -20.74 -8.10 11.46
CA VAL A 53 -20.54 -9.50 11.10
C VAL A 53 -21.73 -9.84 10.21
N VAL A 54 -21.51 -9.81 8.90
CA VAL A 54 -22.47 -10.37 7.96
C VAL A 54 -22.40 -11.89 8.13
N GLU A 55 -23.30 -12.43 8.93
CA GLU A 55 -23.57 -13.86 8.98
C GLU A 55 -24.09 -14.25 7.60
N LYS A 56 -23.19 -14.73 6.72
CA LYS A 56 -23.62 -15.48 5.55
C LYS A 56 -24.17 -16.79 6.08
N ASP A 57 -25.44 -17.05 5.79
CA ASP A 57 -26.00 -18.39 5.91
C ASP A 57 -25.03 -19.34 5.21
N LEU A 58 -24.37 -20.19 6.01
CA LEU A 58 -23.51 -21.25 5.51
C LEU A 58 -24.44 -22.21 4.77
N GLU A 59 -24.61 -22.02 3.46
CA GLU A 59 -25.19 -23.04 2.61
C GLU A 59 -24.45 -24.35 2.89
N GLU A 60 -25.26 -25.39 3.11
CA GLU A 60 -24.84 -26.65 3.71
C GLU A 60 -23.49 -27.12 3.18
N SER A 61 -22.59 -27.40 4.13
CA SER A 61 -21.31 -28.05 3.89
C SER A 61 -21.47 -29.20 2.90
N ILE A 62 -20.79 -29.10 1.76
CA ILE A 62 -20.52 -30.15 0.74
C ILE A 62 -20.96 -31.56 1.18
N SER A 63 -21.75 -32.22 0.33
CA SER A 63 -22.26 -33.56 0.61
C SER A 63 -21.12 -34.53 0.93
N LYS A 64 -21.37 -35.53 1.79
CA LYS A 64 -20.34 -36.52 2.15
C LYS A 64 -19.72 -37.19 0.92
N ARG A 65 -20.53 -37.39 -0.13
CA ARG A 65 -20.12 -37.96 -1.40
C ARG A 65 -19.18 -37.03 -2.18
N ASP A 66 -19.46 -35.73 -2.20
CA ASP A 66 -18.59 -34.75 -2.85
C ASP A 66 -17.26 -34.63 -2.11
N ARG A 67 -17.30 -34.74 -0.78
CA ARG A 67 -16.10 -34.78 0.05
C ARG A 67 -15.24 -36.01 -0.22
N GLU A 68 -15.83 -37.21 -0.24
CA GLU A 68 -15.12 -38.46 -0.57
C GLU A 68 -14.53 -38.41 -1.98
N SER A 69 -15.28 -37.91 -2.97
CA SER A 69 -14.79 -37.78 -4.35
C SER A 69 -13.60 -36.81 -4.45
N HIS A 70 -13.59 -35.73 -3.66
CA HIS A 70 -12.49 -34.79 -3.61
C HIS A 70 -11.24 -35.40 -2.94
N GLU A 71 -11.44 -36.15 -1.85
CA GLU A 71 -10.36 -36.85 -1.14
C GLU A 71 -9.74 -37.95 -2.01
N GLU A 72 -10.52 -38.68 -2.81
CA GLU A 72 -10.01 -39.67 -3.78
C GLU A 72 -9.21 -39.03 -4.93
N PHE A 73 -9.69 -37.89 -5.46
CA PHE A 73 -9.05 -37.24 -6.60
C PHE A 73 -7.72 -36.56 -6.24
N PHE A 74 -7.65 -35.93 -5.05
CA PHE A 74 -6.47 -35.16 -4.62
C PHE A 74 -5.62 -35.84 -3.55
N GLY A 75 -6.09 -36.94 -2.94
CA GLY A 75 -5.40 -37.65 -1.86
C GLY A 75 -4.20 -38.51 -2.29
N THR A 76 -3.93 -38.63 -3.60
CA THR A 76 -2.81 -39.41 -4.16
C THR A 76 -1.54 -38.59 -4.38
N VAL A 77 -1.29 -37.58 -3.53
CA VAL A 77 0.06 -36.99 -3.45
C VAL A 77 0.88 -37.83 -2.47
N GLU A 78 1.44 -38.93 -2.97
CA GLU A 78 2.39 -39.76 -2.23
C GLU A 78 3.68 -38.98 -1.90
N LYS A 79 4.29 -39.39 -0.77
CA LYS A 79 5.51 -38.84 -0.15
C LYS A 79 6.76 -38.87 -1.03
#